data_AF-A0A7W1PVI9-F1
#
_entry.id   AF-A0A7W1PVI9-F1
#
_cell.length_a   1.000
_cell.length_b   1.000
_cell.length_c   1.000
_cell.angle_alpha   90.00
_cell.angle_beta   90.00
_cell.angle_gamma   90.00
#
_symmetry.space_group_name_H-M   'P 1'
#
loop_
_entity.id
_entity.type
_entity.pdbx_description
1 polymer ?
#
loop_
_entity_poly.entity_id
_entity_poly.type
_entity_poly.pdbx_seq_one_letter_code
_entity_poly.pdbx_strand_id
1 'polypeptide(L)'
;MSIQKEFLKRIRKNLPEHISLVDELAELLNVSNDSAYRRLRGETSLTFDELVLLSQKFNVSVDSILGKSKNNKVSFQYNPIHETGLPFHQYFETLKTILYNYSILDNTQLIYAAKEAKFGLFHVPEIAAFKLFFWMKTSYDFEESKNKQFNFEEFNQNYGKAVSDIVKYYVRIPTIEIINEDYLNSTINQIRFYYDSGYFNTKAEAIMVCDKLKELICHNKREAELGFKFILGQPEVGDEGNLMLYHNEILHSDNVICGKVKEEYYCY
;
A
#
# COMPACT_ATOMS: atom_id res chain seq x y z
N MET A 1 -21.21 -12.79 22.78
CA MET A 1 -21.62 -12.98 21.37
C MET A 1 -20.77 -14.12 20.81
N SER A 2 -21.33 -15.13 20.11
CA SER A 2 -20.52 -16.26 19.64
C SER A 2 -19.58 -15.85 18.50
N ILE A 3 -18.40 -16.46 18.43
CA ILE A 3 -17.37 -16.22 17.39
C ILE A 3 -17.96 -16.37 15.98
N GLN A 4 -18.83 -17.37 15.78
CA GLN A 4 -19.54 -17.60 14.53
C GLN A 4 -20.41 -16.40 14.11
N LYS A 5 -21.14 -15.77 15.04
CA LYS A 5 -21.95 -14.59 14.71
C LYS A 5 -21.07 -13.41 14.29
N GLU A 6 -19.91 -13.25 14.91
CA GLU A 6 -18.96 -12.20 14.53
C GLU A 6 -18.35 -12.47 13.14
N PHE A 7 -18.01 -13.73 12.83
CA PHE A 7 -17.55 -14.15 11.51
C PHE A 7 -18.58 -13.87 10.42
N LEU A 8 -19.82 -14.34 10.60
CA LEU A 8 -20.90 -14.13 9.64
C LEU A 8 -21.28 -12.64 9.49
N LYS A 9 -21.18 -11.85 10.57
CA LYS A 9 -21.35 -10.39 10.51
C LYS A 9 -20.28 -9.72 9.64
N ARG A 10 -19.03 -10.21 9.69
CA ARG A 10 -17.94 -9.68 8.87
C ARG A 10 -18.12 -10.03 7.39
N ILE A 11 -18.56 -11.25 7.09
CA ILE A 11 -18.98 -11.64 5.74
C ILE A 11 -20.10 -10.72 5.24
N ARG A 12 -21.13 -10.47 6.05
CA ARG A 12 -22.25 -9.59 5.66
C ARG A 12 -21.79 -8.18 5.27
N LYS A 13 -20.77 -7.64 5.94
CA LYS A 13 -20.22 -6.30 5.62
C LYS A 13 -19.47 -6.24 4.29
N ASN A 14 -18.94 -7.36 3.82
CA ASN A 14 -18.21 -7.44 2.55
C ASN A 14 -19.14 -7.72 1.36
N LEU A 15 -20.41 -8.04 1.62
CA LEU A 15 -21.40 -8.29 0.58
C LEU A 15 -22.13 -6.98 0.18
N PRO A 16 -22.41 -6.78 -1.11
CA PRO A 16 -23.33 -5.73 -1.56
C PRO A 16 -24.70 -5.86 -0.88
N GLU A 17 -25.36 -4.73 -0.60
CA GLU A 17 -26.63 -4.73 0.15
C GLU A 17 -27.73 -5.57 -0.51
N HIS A 18 -27.72 -5.66 -1.84
CA HIS A 18 -28.70 -6.41 -2.63
C HIS A 18 -28.49 -7.93 -2.63
N ILE A 19 -27.33 -8.43 -2.16
CA ILE A 19 -27.06 -9.87 -2.10
C ILE A 19 -27.54 -10.40 -0.75
N SER A 20 -28.29 -11.49 -0.75
CA SER A 20 -28.75 -12.17 0.46
C SER A 20 -27.67 -13.11 0.98
N LEU A 21 -27.19 -12.86 2.20
CA LEU A 21 -26.20 -13.75 2.83
C LEU A 21 -26.78 -15.16 3.04
N VAL A 22 -28.09 -15.29 3.23
CA VAL A 22 -28.72 -16.60 3.44
C VAL A 22 -28.64 -17.44 2.16
N ASP A 23 -28.95 -16.83 1.01
CA ASP A 23 -28.93 -17.54 -0.27
C ASP A 23 -27.50 -17.95 -0.63
N GLU A 24 -26.52 -17.06 -0.41
CA GLU A 24 -25.09 -17.36 -0.58
C GLU A 24 -24.61 -18.51 0.34
N LEU A 25 -25.06 -18.53 1.60
CA LEU A 25 -24.74 -19.62 2.54
C LEU A 25 -25.38 -20.94 2.11
N ALA A 26 -26.63 -20.91 1.67
CA ALA A 26 -27.36 -22.09 1.22
C ALA A 26 -26.71 -22.71 -0.01
N GLU A 27 -26.35 -21.87 -1.00
CA GLU A 27 -25.68 -22.29 -2.21
C GLU A 27 -24.28 -22.84 -1.91
N LEU A 28 -23.43 -22.08 -1.21
CA LEU A 28 -22.03 -22.46 -0.99
C LEU A 28 -21.88 -23.71 -0.12
N LEU A 29 -22.71 -23.83 0.92
CA LEU A 29 -22.67 -24.98 1.83
C LEU A 29 -23.53 -26.15 1.34
N ASN A 30 -24.23 -25.98 0.21
CA ASN A 30 -25.18 -26.96 -0.33
C ASN A 30 -26.22 -27.42 0.72
N VAL A 31 -26.85 -26.44 1.38
CA VAL A 31 -27.88 -26.65 2.41
C VAL A 31 -29.17 -25.90 2.08
N SER A 32 -30.28 -26.27 2.72
CA SER A 32 -31.53 -25.52 2.57
C SER A 32 -31.43 -24.11 3.18
N ASN A 33 -32.26 -23.18 2.71
CA ASN A 33 -32.36 -21.84 3.28
C ASN A 33 -32.68 -21.87 4.79
N ASP A 34 -33.51 -22.80 5.26
CA ASP A 34 -33.76 -22.97 6.70
C ASP A 34 -32.48 -23.32 7.47
N SER A 35 -31.68 -24.26 6.94
CA SER A 35 -30.41 -24.68 7.51
C SER A 35 -29.37 -23.55 7.53
N ALA A 36 -29.36 -22.69 6.50
CA ALA A 36 -28.55 -21.48 6.44
C ALA A 36 -29.01 -20.44 7.48
N TYR A 37 -30.32 -20.21 7.63
CA TYR A 37 -30.88 -19.34 8.66
C TYR A 37 -30.51 -19.78 10.08
N ARG A 38 -30.54 -21.09 10.38
CA ARG A 38 -30.13 -21.63 11.69
C ARG A 38 -28.65 -21.36 11.99
N ARG A 39 -27.76 -21.46 10.99
CA ARG A 39 -26.33 -21.08 11.12
C ARG A 39 -26.16 -19.58 11.34
N LEU A 40 -26.91 -18.76 10.61
CA LEU A 40 -26.87 -17.30 10.75
C LEU A 40 -27.30 -16.85 12.15
N ARG A 41 -28.35 -17.48 12.71
CA ARG A 41 -28.81 -17.24 14.09
C ARG A 41 -27.92 -17.89 15.15
N GLY A 42 -26.96 -18.73 14.76
CA GLY A 42 -26.07 -19.47 15.67
C GLY A 42 -26.75 -20.61 16.42
N GLU A 43 -27.87 -21.12 15.91
CA GLU A 43 -28.58 -22.31 16.42
C GLU A 43 -27.88 -23.60 15.97
N THR A 44 -27.26 -23.56 14.79
CA THR A 44 -26.41 -24.64 14.27
C THR A 44 -24.98 -24.11 14.14
N SER A 45 -24.00 -24.86 14.64
CA SER A 45 -22.58 -24.48 14.52
C SER A 45 -22.09 -24.69 13.10
N LEU A 46 -21.23 -23.80 12.61
CA LEU A 46 -20.47 -24.05 11.38
C LEU A 46 -19.43 -25.15 11.65
N THR A 47 -19.29 -26.08 10.71
CA THR A 47 -18.15 -27.01 10.74
C THR A 47 -16.87 -26.28 10.34
N PHE A 48 -15.71 -26.90 10.59
CA PHE A 48 -14.43 -26.34 10.16
C PHE A 48 -14.36 -26.21 8.62
N ASP A 49 -14.85 -27.21 7.88
CA ASP A 49 -14.88 -27.18 6.41
C ASP A 49 -15.80 -26.06 5.88
N GLU A 50 -16.96 -25.86 6.50
CA GLU A 50 -17.87 -24.76 6.17
C GLU A 50 -17.18 -23.39 6.45
N LEU A 51 -16.46 -23.27 7.57
CA LEU A 51 -15.68 -22.07 7.88
C LEU A 51 -14.60 -21.78 6.83
N VAL A 52 -13.87 -22.81 6.37
CA VAL A 52 -12.83 -22.67 5.33
C VAL A 52 -13.45 -22.21 4.01
N LEU A 53 -14.54 -22.85 3.56
CA LEU A 53 -15.25 -22.48 2.33
C LEU A 53 -15.71 -21.02 2.35
N LEU A 54 -16.32 -20.61 3.47
CA LEU A 54 -16.78 -19.24 3.67
C LEU A 54 -15.62 -18.25 3.72
N SER A 55 -14.54 -18.60 4.41
CA SER A 55 -13.35 -17.77 4.50
C SER A 55 -12.74 -17.49 3.12
N GLN A 56 -12.63 -18.52 2.27
CA GLN A 56 -12.07 -18.42 0.93
C GLN A 56 -13.00 -17.64 -0.02
N LYS A 57 -14.30 -17.96 -0.04
CA LYS A 57 -15.28 -17.30 -0.92
C LYS A 57 -15.40 -15.81 -0.66
N PHE A 58 -15.43 -15.41 0.61
CA PHE A 58 -15.67 -14.01 1.00
C PHE A 58 -14.40 -13.24 1.38
N ASN A 59 -13.22 -13.87 1.24
CA ASN A 59 -11.92 -13.31 1.61
C ASN A 59 -11.91 -12.74 3.04
N VAL A 60 -12.50 -13.48 4.00
CA VAL A 60 -12.54 -13.13 5.43
C VAL A 60 -11.62 -14.07 6.20
N SER A 61 -10.56 -13.52 6.80
CA SER A 61 -9.66 -14.29 7.65
C SER A 61 -10.34 -14.70 8.97
N VAL A 62 -10.40 -16.01 9.23
CA VAL A 62 -10.87 -16.58 10.52
C VAL A 62 -9.95 -16.15 11.67
N ASP A 63 -8.64 -16.14 11.44
CA ASP A 63 -7.63 -15.68 12.41
C ASP A 63 -7.86 -14.24 12.86
N SER A 64 -8.35 -13.35 12.00
CA SER A 64 -8.65 -11.97 12.38
C SER A 64 -9.76 -11.84 13.44
N ILE A 65 -10.59 -12.87 13.59
CA ILE A 65 -11.70 -12.92 14.56
C ILE A 65 -11.27 -13.68 15.81
N LEU A 66 -10.49 -14.75 15.66
CA LEU A 66 -9.90 -15.51 16.78
C LEU A 66 -8.80 -14.72 17.51
N GLY A 67 -8.03 -13.93 16.75
CA GLY A 67 -6.90 -13.10 17.20
C GLY A 67 -7.30 -11.91 18.09
N LYS A 68 -8.60 -11.65 18.28
CA LYS A 68 -9.07 -10.70 19.32
C LYS A 68 -8.68 -11.15 20.74
N SER A 69 -8.21 -12.39 20.92
CA SER A 69 -7.64 -12.89 22.17
C SER A 69 -6.13 -12.59 22.26
N LYS A 70 -5.77 -11.51 22.97
CA LYS A 70 -4.49 -11.26 23.69
C LYS A 70 -3.14 -11.62 23.06
N ASN A 71 -3.05 -11.83 21.75
CA ASN A 71 -1.78 -12.16 21.10
C ASN A 71 -1.29 -10.92 20.35
N ASN A 72 -0.04 -10.53 20.60
CA ASN A 72 0.71 -9.49 19.88
C ASN A 72 0.94 -9.90 18.41
N LYS A 73 -0.12 -10.21 17.67
CA LYS A 73 -0.09 -10.67 16.28
C LYS A 73 -0.72 -9.60 15.40
N VAL A 74 0.02 -9.19 14.38
CA VAL A 74 -0.46 -8.25 13.35
C VAL A 74 -0.86 -9.07 12.14
N SER A 75 -2.11 -8.93 11.69
CA SER A 75 -2.56 -9.46 10.40
C SER A 75 -2.39 -8.38 9.35
N PHE A 76 -1.68 -8.69 8.26
CA PHE A 76 -1.56 -7.81 7.10
C PHE A 76 -2.10 -8.51 5.86
N GLN A 77 -2.62 -7.72 4.92
CA GLN A 77 -2.99 -8.19 3.59
C GLN A 77 -1.83 -7.88 2.64
N TYR A 78 -1.29 -8.90 2.00
CA TYR A 78 -0.28 -8.76 0.97
C TYR A 78 -0.94 -8.85 -0.40
N ASN A 79 -0.82 -7.79 -1.19
CA ASN A 79 -1.29 -7.73 -2.57
C ASN A 79 -0.04 -7.69 -3.49
N PRO A 80 0.40 -8.85 -4.04
CA PRO A 80 1.54 -8.89 -4.93
C PRO A 80 1.28 -8.07 -6.20
N ILE A 81 2.33 -7.41 -6.70
CA ILE A 81 2.32 -6.77 -8.02
C ILE A 81 2.81 -7.81 -9.03
N HIS A 82 2.04 -8.01 -10.10
CA HIS A 82 2.34 -8.98 -11.14
C HIS A 82 2.62 -8.30 -12.48
N GLU A 83 3.49 -8.92 -13.27
CA GLU A 83 3.84 -8.46 -14.62
C GLU A 83 2.72 -8.80 -15.61
N THR A 84 1.67 -7.97 -15.65
CA THR A 84 0.58 -8.08 -16.62
C THR A 84 0.06 -6.70 -17.02
N GLY A 85 0.08 -6.37 -18.31
CA GLY A 85 -0.49 -5.14 -18.83
C GLY A 85 0.16 -3.89 -18.22
N LEU A 86 -0.61 -3.11 -17.46
CA LEU A 86 -0.09 -2.01 -16.64
C LEU A 86 0.07 -2.51 -15.19
N PRO A 87 1.24 -3.02 -14.78
CA PRO A 87 1.42 -3.71 -13.50
C PRO A 87 1.05 -2.84 -12.29
N PHE A 88 1.23 -1.52 -12.41
CA PHE A 88 0.89 -0.57 -11.34
C PHE A 88 -0.52 0.04 -11.44
N HIS A 89 -1.30 -0.27 -12.49
CA HIS A 89 -2.63 0.32 -12.65
C HIS A 89 -3.56 -0.05 -11.50
N GLN A 90 -3.72 -1.34 -11.23
CA GLN A 90 -4.56 -1.81 -10.12
C GLN A 90 -4.00 -1.37 -8.76
N TYR A 91 -2.67 -1.33 -8.62
CA TYR A 91 -2.01 -0.80 -7.42
C TYR A 91 -2.42 0.65 -7.17
N PHE A 92 -2.31 1.53 -8.17
CA PHE A 92 -2.67 2.93 -8.03
C PHE A 92 -4.17 3.15 -7.87
N GLU A 93 -5.03 2.40 -8.55
CA GLU A 93 -6.48 2.50 -8.35
C GLU A 93 -6.88 2.10 -6.92
N THR A 94 -6.27 1.04 -6.39
CA THR A 94 -6.46 0.60 -5.00
C THR A 94 -5.96 1.67 -4.04
N LEU A 95 -4.74 2.17 -4.24
CA LEU A 95 -4.14 3.19 -3.39
C LEU A 95 -4.95 4.49 -3.41
N LYS A 96 -5.36 4.94 -4.59
CA LYS A 96 -6.21 6.12 -4.79
C LYS A 96 -7.54 5.96 -4.05
N THR A 97 -8.16 4.79 -4.13
CA THR A 97 -9.42 4.50 -3.42
C THR A 97 -9.22 4.55 -1.90
N ILE A 98 -8.15 3.95 -1.38
CA ILE A 98 -7.82 3.98 0.05
C ILE A 98 -7.59 5.42 0.53
N LEU A 99 -6.74 6.18 -0.17
CA LEU A 99 -6.41 7.55 0.22
C LEU A 99 -7.61 8.48 0.06
N TYR A 100 -8.43 8.32 -0.98
CA TYR A 100 -9.67 9.06 -1.12
C TYR A 100 -10.57 8.85 0.10
N ASN A 101 -10.83 7.59 0.46
CA ASN A 101 -11.65 7.25 1.62
C ASN A 101 -11.07 7.86 2.91
N TYR A 102 -9.75 7.79 3.11
CA TYR A 102 -9.12 8.38 4.28
C TYR A 102 -9.24 9.91 4.30
N SER A 103 -9.19 10.55 3.14
CA SER A 103 -9.25 12.01 3.01
C SER A 103 -10.64 12.61 3.28
N ILE A 104 -11.70 11.80 3.30
CA ILE A 104 -13.09 12.27 3.52
C ILE A 104 -13.70 11.77 4.84
N LEU A 105 -13.01 10.90 5.56
CA LEU A 105 -13.47 10.34 6.82
C LEU A 105 -12.85 11.10 7.99
N ASP A 106 -13.62 11.27 9.07
CA ASP A 106 -13.13 11.85 10.31
C ASP A 106 -12.22 10.86 11.07
N ASN A 107 -11.30 11.40 11.87
CA ASN A 107 -10.38 10.64 12.72
C ASN A 107 -9.48 9.64 11.95
N THR A 108 -9.04 9.99 10.75
CA THR A 108 -8.06 9.22 9.97
C THR A 108 -6.65 9.76 10.19
N GLN A 109 -5.67 8.86 10.21
CA GLN A 109 -4.26 9.21 10.28
C GLN A 109 -3.42 8.13 9.59
N LEU A 110 -2.42 8.55 8.83
CA LEU A 110 -1.37 7.66 8.34
C LEU A 110 -0.20 7.68 9.30
N ILE A 111 0.35 6.51 9.63
CA ILE A 111 1.56 6.38 10.45
C ILE A 111 2.48 5.40 9.75
N TYR A 112 3.67 5.82 9.36
CA TYR A 112 4.66 4.90 8.78
C TYR A 112 6.10 5.28 9.10
N ALA A 113 6.92 4.24 9.33
CA ALA A 113 8.36 4.32 9.29
C ALA A 113 8.83 4.21 7.83
N ALA A 114 9.26 5.33 7.27
CA ALA A 114 9.60 5.48 5.87
C ALA A 114 11.11 5.32 5.67
N LYS A 115 11.51 4.30 4.90
CA LYS A 115 12.87 4.24 4.30
C LYS A 115 13.03 5.19 3.11
N GLU A 116 11.92 5.75 2.62
CA GLU A 116 11.85 6.73 1.54
C GLU A 116 10.50 7.49 1.61
N ALA A 117 10.43 8.64 0.94
CA ALA A 117 9.26 9.52 0.84
C ALA A 117 8.07 8.88 0.11
N LYS A 118 7.45 7.84 0.66
CA LYS A 118 6.56 6.94 -0.09
C LYS A 118 5.44 7.66 -0.86
N PHE A 119 4.75 8.61 -0.24
CA PHE A 119 3.72 9.41 -0.91
C PHE A 119 4.22 10.81 -1.30
N GLY A 120 5.16 11.38 -0.53
CA GLY A 120 5.82 12.64 -0.87
C GLY A 120 6.47 12.61 -2.26
N LEU A 121 7.04 11.47 -2.67
CA LEU A 121 7.67 11.31 -4.00
C LEU A 121 6.71 11.56 -5.16
N PHE A 122 5.40 11.40 -4.95
CA PHE A 122 4.38 11.63 -5.98
C PHE A 122 4.13 13.12 -6.26
N HIS A 123 4.61 14.03 -5.42
CA HIS A 123 4.51 15.48 -5.67
C HIS A 123 5.29 15.91 -6.91
N VAL A 124 6.32 15.15 -7.30
CA VAL A 124 7.13 15.41 -8.50
C VAL A 124 7.00 14.21 -9.46
N PRO A 125 6.21 14.33 -10.55
CA PRO A 125 5.92 13.23 -11.47
C PRO A 125 7.15 12.53 -12.05
N GLU A 126 8.24 13.26 -12.28
CA GLU A 126 9.49 12.72 -12.82
C GLU A 126 10.19 11.79 -11.81
N ILE A 127 10.07 12.09 -10.51
CA ILE A 127 10.58 11.22 -9.44
C ILE A 127 9.70 10.00 -9.27
N ALA A 128 8.37 10.17 -9.35
CA ALA A 128 7.44 9.05 -9.38
C ALA A 128 7.74 8.11 -10.56
N ALA A 129 7.98 8.66 -11.75
CA ALA A 129 8.35 7.91 -12.95
C ALA A 129 9.64 7.12 -12.76
N PHE A 130 10.67 7.78 -12.23
CA PHE A 130 11.96 7.15 -11.99
C PHE A 130 11.82 6.00 -10.98
N LYS A 131 11.08 6.21 -9.89
CA LYS A 131 10.83 5.18 -8.87
C LYS A 131 10.08 3.99 -9.42
N LEU A 132 9.04 4.20 -10.23
CA LEU A 132 8.31 3.09 -10.82
C LEU A 132 9.16 2.30 -11.81
N PHE A 133 9.96 3.00 -12.63
CA PHE A 133 10.93 2.33 -13.51
C PHE A 133 11.97 1.54 -12.71
N PHE A 134 12.46 2.11 -11.60
CA PHE A 134 13.36 1.42 -10.68
C PHE A 134 12.72 0.14 -10.10
N TRP A 135 11.49 0.25 -9.61
CA TRP A 135 10.77 -0.89 -9.02
C TRP A 135 10.50 -1.99 -10.03
N MET A 136 9.96 -1.65 -11.22
CA MET A 136 9.71 -2.63 -12.29
C MET A 136 10.97 -3.42 -12.63
N LYS A 137 12.08 -2.70 -12.84
CA LYS A 137 13.31 -3.27 -13.36
C LYS A 137 14.19 -3.96 -12.31
N THR A 138 14.37 -3.34 -11.14
CA THR A 138 15.32 -3.83 -10.13
C THR A 138 14.64 -4.54 -8.97
N SER A 139 13.46 -4.07 -8.52
CA SER A 139 12.81 -4.64 -7.33
C SER A 139 11.92 -5.84 -7.65
N TYR A 140 11.17 -5.76 -8.74
CA TYR A 140 10.25 -6.81 -9.18
C TYR A 140 10.80 -7.68 -10.31
N ASP A 141 11.91 -7.28 -10.92
CA ASP A 141 12.58 -7.99 -12.03
C ASP A 141 11.64 -8.34 -13.20
N PHE A 142 10.76 -7.41 -13.57
CA PHE A 142 9.83 -7.59 -14.69
C PHE A 142 10.58 -7.71 -16.02
N GLU A 143 10.33 -8.78 -16.76
CA GLU A 143 11.00 -9.13 -18.02
C GLU A 143 10.84 -8.02 -19.08
N GLU A 144 9.65 -7.43 -19.21
CA GLU A 144 9.32 -6.33 -20.10
C GLU A 144 10.15 -5.06 -19.81
N SER A 145 10.70 -4.94 -18.61
CA SER A 145 11.48 -3.77 -18.18
C SER A 145 13.00 -3.97 -18.28
N LYS A 146 13.49 -5.21 -18.46
CA LYS A 146 14.93 -5.53 -18.51
C LYS A 146 15.66 -4.84 -19.66
N ASN A 147 15.01 -4.72 -20.82
CA ASN A 147 15.60 -4.08 -22.00
C ASN A 147 15.10 -2.64 -22.22
N LYS A 148 14.30 -2.09 -21.30
CA LYS A 148 13.84 -0.70 -21.36
C LYS A 148 14.82 0.25 -20.69
N GLN A 149 14.85 1.48 -21.22
CA GLN A 149 15.44 2.66 -20.60
C GLN A 149 14.33 3.51 -19.98
N PHE A 150 14.70 4.43 -19.09
CA PHE A 150 13.78 5.36 -18.45
C PHE A 150 13.00 6.16 -19.50
N ASN A 151 11.69 6.32 -19.34
CA ASN A 151 10.86 7.11 -20.23
C ASN A 151 9.76 7.83 -19.42
N PHE A 152 9.94 9.13 -19.23
CA PHE A 152 8.97 9.94 -18.47
C PHE A 152 7.62 10.08 -19.19
N GLU A 153 7.62 10.25 -20.51
CA GLU A 153 6.39 10.47 -21.28
C GLU A 153 5.50 9.23 -21.28
N GLU A 154 6.08 8.04 -21.46
CA GLU A 154 5.36 6.75 -21.34
C GLU A 154 4.75 6.58 -19.95
N PHE A 155 5.50 6.94 -18.90
CA PHE A 155 4.97 6.93 -17.54
C PHE A 155 3.81 7.91 -17.37
N ASN A 156 3.99 9.16 -17.80
CA ASN A 156 3.02 10.22 -17.59
C ASN A 156 1.69 9.91 -18.31
N GLN A 157 1.77 9.36 -19.52
CA GLN A 157 0.62 8.88 -20.27
C GLN A 157 -0.15 7.78 -19.52
N ASN A 158 0.56 6.83 -18.91
CA ASN A 158 -0.06 5.66 -18.27
C ASN A 158 -0.53 5.91 -16.83
N TYR A 159 0.19 6.75 -16.07
CA TYR A 159 0.03 6.85 -14.61
C TYR A 159 -0.12 8.28 -14.09
N GLY A 160 0.18 9.32 -14.88
CA GLY A 160 0.26 10.71 -14.40
C GLY A 160 -1.03 11.21 -13.73
N LYS A 161 -2.20 10.85 -14.28
CA LYS A 161 -3.49 11.20 -13.68
C LYS A 161 -3.72 10.54 -12.32
N ALA A 162 -3.41 9.24 -12.20
CA ALA A 162 -3.59 8.50 -10.95
C ALA A 162 -2.65 9.04 -9.86
N VAL A 163 -1.38 9.32 -10.21
CA VAL A 163 -0.39 9.94 -9.32
C VAL A 163 -0.86 11.32 -8.83
N SER A 164 -1.36 12.17 -9.74
CA SER A 164 -1.92 13.47 -9.38
C SER A 164 -3.08 13.38 -8.39
N ASP A 165 -3.99 12.41 -8.59
CA ASP A 165 -5.12 12.23 -7.69
C ASP A 165 -4.69 11.66 -6.33
N ILE A 166 -3.70 10.75 -6.31
CA ILE A 166 -3.06 10.28 -5.07
C ILE A 166 -2.52 11.43 -4.24
N VAL A 167 -1.78 12.37 -4.85
CA VAL A 167 -1.24 13.55 -4.15
C VAL A 167 -2.35 14.40 -3.56
N LYS A 168 -3.42 14.66 -4.33
CA LYS A 168 -4.57 15.48 -3.85
C LYS A 168 -5.23 14.91 -2.61
N TYR A 169 -5.33 13.58 -2.51
CA TYR A 169 -5.90 12.94 -1.33
C TYR A 169 -4.88 12.87 -0.19
N TYR A 170 -3.63 12.54 -0.51
CA TYR A 170 -2.55 12.41 0.47
C TYR A 170 -2.33 13.68 1.31
N VAL A 171 -2.31 14.86 0.69
CA VAL A 171 -2.05 16.13 1.41
C VAL A 171 -3.12 16.44 2.46
N ARG A 172 -4.33 15.87 2.33
CA ARG A 172 -5.45 16.10 3.26
C ARG A 172 -5.43 15.19 4.49
N ILE A 173 -4.68 14.10 4.45
CA ILE A 173 -4.72 13.08 5.51
C ILE A 173 -3.65 13.41 6.54
N PRO A 174 -3.98 13.60 7.84
CA PRO A 174 -2.98 13.73 8.89
C PRO A 174 -1.97 12.57 8.85
N THR A 175 -0.67 12.85 8.91
CA THR A 175 0.39 11.86 8.73
C THR A 175 1.50 12.04 9.75
N ILE A 176 1.88 10.92 10.37
CA ILE A 176 3.11 10.77 11.14
C ILE A 176 4.11 10.00 10.28
N GLU A 177 5.21 10.65 9.94
CA GLU A 177 6.34 10.03 9.25
C GLU A 177 7.52 9.86 10.20
N ILE A 178 8.09 8.66 10.25
CA ILE A 178 9.32 8.37 10.98
C ILE A 178 10.39 8.06 9.94
N ILE A 179 11.39 8.92 9.80
CA ILE A 179 12.42 8.86 8.77
C ILE A 179 13.81 8.60 9.38
N ASN A 180 14.75 8.20 8.54
CA ASN A 180 16.16 8.04 8.87
C ASN A 180 17.03 8.62 7.72
N GLU A 181 18.35 8.46 7.81
CA GLU A 181 19.28 8.93 6.78
C GLU A 181 19.06 8.28 5.40
N ASP A 182 18.51 7.07 5.33
CA ASP A 182 18.22 6.37 4.06
C ASP A 182 17.12 7.04 3.24
N TYR A 183 16.26 7.85 3.90
CA TYR A 183 15.14 8.55 3.29
C TYR A 183 15.55 9.33 2.03
N LEU A 184 16.74 9.93 2.04
CA LEU A 184 17.31 10.66 0.91
C LEU A 184 18.35 9.85 0.14
N ASN A 185 19.25 9.18 0.86
CA ASN A 185 20.40 8.51 0.28
C ASN A 185 20.01 7.38 -0.69
N SER A 186 18.91 6.68 -0.41
CA SER A 186 18.43 5.59 -1.26
C SER A 186 18.16 6.05 -2.70
N THR A 187 17.41 7.13 -2.89
CA THR A 187 17.04 7.62 -4.23
C THR A 187 18.24 8.17 -4.99
N ILE A 188 19.15 8.88 -4.32
CA ILE A 188 20.37 9.41 -4.94
C ILE A 188 21.24 8.26 -5.48
N ASN A 189 21.43 7.21 -4.67
CA ASN A 189 22.20 6.04 -5.08
C ASN A 189 21.54 5.29 -6.24
N GLN A 190 20.20 5.19 -6.25
CA GLN A 190 19.45 4.60 -7.35
C GLN A 190 19.65 5.37 -8.66
N ILE A 191 19.55 6.71 -8.64
CA ILE A 191 19.76 7.55 -9.82
C ILE A 191 21.17 7.35 -10.37
N ARG A 192 22.18 7.41 -9.48
CA ARG A 192 23.57 7.18 -9.87
C ARG A 192 23.78 5.81 -10.51
N PHE A 193 23.28 4.75 -9.86
CA PHE A 193 23.39 3.39 -10.39
C PHE A 193 22.75 3.26 -11.78
N TYR A 194 21.59 3.87 -12.01
CA TYR A 194 20.89 3.83 -13.30
C TYR A 194 21.62 4.64 -14.38
N TYR A 195 22.27 5.73 -14.00
CA TYR A 195 23.15 6.47 -14.91
C TYR A 195 24.37 5.66 -15.30
N ASP A 196 25.10 5.13 -14.33
CA ASP A 196 26.32 4.35 -14.56
C ASP A 196 26.04 3.05 -15.35
N SER A 197 24.83 2.50 -15.22
CA SER A 197 24.38 1.28 -15.93
C SER A 197 23.77 1.55 -17.31
N GLY A 198 23.67 2.80 -17.77
CA GLY A 198 23.12 3.14 -19.09
C GLY A 198 21.59 3.03 -19.20
N TYR A 199 20.88 3.07 -18.08
CA TYR A 199 19.41 2.95 -18.05
C TYR A 199 18.67 4.27 -18.30
N PHE A 200 19.38 5.38 -18.45
CA PHE A 200 18.83 6.62 -19.02
C PHE A 200 19.15 6.69 -20.52
N ASN A 201 18.26 7.25 -21.35
CA ASN A 201 18.55 7.42 -22.78
C ASN A 201 19.63 8.47 -22.99
N THR A 202 19.62 9.51 -22.15
CA THR A 202 20.59 10.60 -22.23
C THR A 202 21.09 11.04 -20.86
N LYS A 203 22.29 11.63 -20.83
CA LYS A 203 22.81 12.32 -19.64
C LYS A 203 21.88 13.45 -19.16
N ALA A 204 21.18 14.11 -20.08
CA ALA A 204 20.26 15.19 -19.75
C ALA A 204 19.07 14.70 -18.93
N GLU A 205 18.53 13.51 -19.21
CA GLU A 205 17.47 12.90 -18.39
C GLU A 205 17.94 12.59 -16.98
N ALA A 206 19.14 12.03 -16.82
CA ALA A 206 19.69 11.77 -15.49
C ALA A 206 19.86 13.07 -14.68
N ILE A 207 20.33 14.15 -15.32
CA ILE A 207 20.44 15.47 -14.69
C ILE A 207 19.05 16.02 -14.33
N MET A 208 18.08 15.90 -15.23
CA MET A 208 16.69 16.31 -14.97
C MET A 208 16.12 15.61 -13.73
N VAL A 209 16.32 14.29 -13.60
CA VAL A 209 15.85 13.55 -12.42
C VAL A 209 16.56 14.01 -11.14
N CYS A 210 17.86 14.35 -11.19
CA CYS A 210 18.55 14.96 -10.06
C CYS A 210 17.98 16.33 -9.66
N ASP A 211 17.70 17.20 -10.64
CA ASP A 211 17.12 18.52 -10.38
C ASP A 211 15.71 18.40 -9.79
N LYS A 212 14.93 17.45 -10.29
CA LYS A 212 13.59 17.12 -9.77
C LYS A 212 13.60 16.51 -8.39
N LEU A 213 14.65 15.74 -8.05
CA LEU A 213 14.83 15.22 -6.70
C LEU A 213 15.13 16.36 -5.73
N LYS A 214 15.96 17.33 -6.14
CA LYS A 214 16.23 18.53 -5.35
C LYS A 214 14.96 19.35 -5.11
N GLU A 215 14.12 19.52 -6.14
CA GLU A 215 12.81 20.18 -6.02
C GLU A 215 11.92 19.48 -4.97
N LEU A 216 11.83 18.15 -5.04
CA LEU A 216 11.10 17.34 -4.06
C LEU A 216 11.63 17.52 -2.64
N ILE A 217 12.95 17.49 -2.45
CA ILE A 217 13.57 17.64 -1.12
C ILE A 217 13.28 19.02 -0.54
N CYS A 218 13.39 20.07 -1.35
CA CYS A 218 13.05 21.43 -0.93
C CYS A 218 11.57 21.53 -0.51
N HIS A 219 10.68 20.89 -1.26
CA HIS A 219 9.26 20.85 -0.94
C HIS A 219 8.97 20.10 0.36
N ASN A 220 9.48 18.88 0.53
CA ASN A 220 9.30 18.09 1.75
C ASN A 220 9.87 18.82 2.98
N LYS A 221 11.02 19.50 2.81
CA LYS A 221 11.58 20.36 3.86
C LYS A 221 10.61 21.47 4.23
N ARG A 222 9.99 22.12 3.25
CA ARG A 222 9.02 23.19 3.48
C ARG A 222 7.76 22.69 4.21
N GLU A 223 7.24 21.53 3.81
CA GLU A 223 6.11 20.88 4.52
C GLU A 223 6.48 20.57 5.98
N ALA A 224 7.70 20.08 6.23
CA ALA A 224 8.18 19.79 7.57
C ALA A 224 8.34 21.05 8.44
N GLU A 225 8.80 22.17 7.86
CA GLU A 225 8.89 23.47 8.55
C GLU A 225 7.51 24.03 8.92
N LEU A 226 6.51 23.80 8.06
CA LEU A 226 5.14 24.29 8.24
C LEU A 226 4.29 23.37 9.14
N GLY A 227 4.67 22.10 9.29
CA GLY A 227 3.89 21.11 10.03
C GLY A 227 2.62 20.65 9.29
N PHE A 228 2.55 20.88 7.97
CA PHE A 228 1.45 20.44 7.12
C PHE A 228 1.89 20.24 5.68
N LYS A 229 1.17 19.36 4.98
CA LYS A 229 1.39 19.06 3.56
C LYS A 229 0.61 19.98 2.64
N PHE A 230 1.13 20.23 1.45
CA PHE A 230 0.45 20.99 0.40
C PHE A 230 0.90 20.53 -0.98
N ILE A 231 0.14 20.88 -2.02
CA ILE A 231 0.50 20.46 -3.39
C ILE A 231 1.61 21.39 -3.90
N LEU A 232 2.71 20.81 -4.38
CA LEU A 232 3.81 21.57 -4.98
C LEU A 232 3.31 22.50 -6.10
N GLY A 233 3.75 23.76 -6.07
CA GLY A 233 3.32 24.80 -7.00
C GLY A 233 1.95 25.42 -6.69
N GLN A 234 1.26 24.97 -5.64
CA GLN A 234 0.06 25.62 -5.12
C GLN A 234 0.36 26.44 -3.85
N PRO A 235 -0.57 27.31 -3.42
CA PRO A 235 -0.42 28.05 -2.17
C PRO A 235 -0.18 27.12 -0.96
N GLU A 236 0.68 27.56 -0.05
CA GLU A 236 1.03 26.87 1.19
C GLU A 236 -0.13 26.95 2.20
N VAL A 237 -1.16 26.12 1.99
CA VAL A 237 -2.36 26.08 2.83
C VAL A 237 -2.58 24.66 3.32
N GLY A 238 -2.69 24.50 4.63
CA GLY A 238 -2.99 23.25 5.30
C GLY A 238 -3.26 23.47 6.80
N ASP A 239 -3.66 22.40 7.46
CA ASP A 239 -3.96 22.41 8.91
C ASP A 239 -2.70 22.09 9.71
N GLU A 240 -2.37 22.91 10.71
CA GLU A 240 -1.24 22.65 11.61
C GLU A 240 -1.36 21.26 12.26
N GLY A 241 -0.27 20.48 12.23
CA GLY A 241 -0.26 19.10 12.72
C GLY A 241 -0.75 18.06 11.72
N ASN A 242 -1.10 18.47 10.49
CA ASN A 242 -1.34 17.55 9.37
C ASN A 242 -0.10 16.71 9.04
N LEU A 243 1.11 17.23 9.28
CA LEU A 243 2.36 16.49 9.15
C LEU A 243 3.16 16.55 10.45
N MET A 244 3.49 15.39 11.00
CA MET A 244 4.47 15.25 12.08
C MET A 244 5.62 14.39 11.58
N LEU A 245 6.81 14.99 11.47
CA LEU A 245 8.01 14.32 10.99
C LEU A 245 8.96 14.05 12.16
N TYR A 246 9.33 12.79 12.34
CA TYR A 246 10.29 12.35 13.36
C TYR A 246 11.52 11.77 12.69
N HIS A 247 12.70 12.15 13.18
CA HIS A 247 13.97 11.55 12.76
C HIS A 247 14.39 10.46 13.75
N ASN A 248 14.66 9.26 13.25
CA ASN A 248 15.15 8.13 14.04
C ASN A 248 16.61 7.83 13.69
N GLU A 249 17.51 8.22 14.59
CA GLU A 249 18.96 8.03 14.46
C GLU A 249 19.44 6.65 14.93
N ILE A 250 18.65 5.93 15.72
CA ILE A 250 19.11 4.78 16.52
C ILE A 250 18.91 3.43 15.79
N LEU A 251 18.68 3.45 14.46
CA LEU A 251 18.34 2.28 13.62
C LEU A 251 18.74 0.92 14.21
N HIS A 252 17.78 0.26 14.86
CA HIS A 252 17.77 -1.18 15.05
C HIS A 252 16.65 -1.69 14.15
N SER A 253 16.95 -1.96 12.87
CA SER A 253 16.15 -2.96 12.19
C SER A 253 16.45 -4.27 12.88
N ASP A 254 15.45 -4.95 13.41
CA ASP A 254 15.63 -6.33 13.87
C ASP A 254 16.30 -7.10 12.73
N ASN A 255 17.44 -7.72 13.03
CA ASN A 255 18.16 -8.51 12.06
C ASN A 255 17.24 -9.66 11.65
N VAL A 256 16.82 -9.71 10.39
CA VAL A 256 16.08 -10.86 9.87
C VAL A 256 17.08 -11.98 9.60
N ILE A 257 17.08 -13.01 10.46
CA ILE A 257 17.92 -14.19 10.31
C ILE A 257 17.07 -15.29 9.71
N CYS A 258 17.32 -15.61 8.44
CA CYS A 258 16.65 -16.73 7.78
C CYS A 258 17.56 -17.97 7.76
N GLY A 259 17.16 -19.04 8.45
CA GLY A 259 17.80 -20.34 8.40
C GLY A 259 17.04 -21.30 7.50
N LYS A 260 17.73 -21.98 6.58
CA LYS A 260 17.14 -23.07 5.78
C LYS A 260 17.42 -24.42 6.43
N VAL A 261 16.38 -25.22 6.68
CA VAL A 261 16.50 -26.61 7.13
C VAL A 261 15.71 -27.48 6.16
N LYS A 262 16.41 -28.34 5.41
CA LYS A 262 15.85 -29.08 4.27
C LYS A 262 15.24 -28.11 3.24
N GLU A 263 13.95 -28.19 2.96
CA GLU A 263 13.23 -27.29 2.02
C GLU A 263 12.47 -26.16 2.72
N GLU A 264 12.57 -26.06 4.05
CA GLU A 264 11.87 -25.06 4.84
C GLU A 264 12.78 -23.91 5.26
N TYR A 265 12.21 -22.71 5.32
CA TYR A 265 12.88 -21.49 5.77
C TYR A 265 12.28 -21.01 7.10
N TYR A 266 13.16 -20.68 8.03
CA TYR A 266 12.83 -20.21 9.37
C TYR A 266 13.42 -18.81 9.53
N CYS A 267 12.57 -17.79 9.55
CA CYS A 267 12.99 -16.40 9.77
C CYS A 267 12.81 -16.03 11.25
N TYR A 268 13.85 -15.47 11.85
CA TYR A 268 13.88 -14.88 13.19
C TYR A 268 14.14 -13.40 13.10
#